data_AF-A0A5C8A1X0-F1
#
_entry.id   AF-A0A5C8A1X0-F1
#
_cell.length_a   1.000
_cell.length_b   1.000
_cell.length_c   1.000
_cell.angle_alpha   90.00
_cell.angle_beta   90.00
_cell.angle_gamma   90.00
#
_symmetry.space_group_name_H-M   'P 1'
#
loop_
_entity.id
_entity.type
_entity.pdbx_description
1 polymer ?
#
loop_
_entity_poly.entity_id
_entity_poly.type
_entity_poly.pdbx_seq_one_letter_code
_entity_poly.pdbx_strand_id
1 'polypeptide(L)'
;MKRWIAPLVALCLPWEIWAQVSLGTGIRFTASDPTARLSGLAAPVSGTAAIPVSVYAAGTAHWATATAQGNILTLAIAPALDTLTDGLLLRCLVPAENQGPMSIAVPGHATRPLLRTDGEDLPPAALRAGAVAELLFANGAWLLLNPSTSTCPPGTLRIAGPLCMEVNTVPGLKFYQAVDHCAARGGKLCSWDEYATGCAMLQAQLNGLFDEWEWIDDASNHTHSANQAGRYTCQSQRSANALSLITGDTRCCFKTR
;
A
#
# COMPACT_ATOMS: atom_id res chain seq x y z
N MET A 1 21.22 54.68 -69.27
CA MET A 1 20.86 53.25 -69.35
C MET A 1 21.71 52.46 -68.34
N LYS A 2 21.13 52.06 -67.21
CA LYS A 2 21.77 51.13 -66.26
C LYS A 2 20.64 50.29 -65.64
N ARG A 3 20.50 49.04 -66.09
CA ARG A 3 19.53 48.06 -65.57
C ARG A 3 20.19 47.31 -64.42
N TRP A 4 19.64 47.42 -63.23
CA TRP A 4 19.98 46.59 -62.07
C TRP A 4 19.06 45.37 -62.08
N ILE A 5 19.64 44.17 -62.16
CA ILE A 5 18.94 42.89 -61.97
C ILE A 5 19.26 42.46 -60.55
N ALA A 6 18.28 42.52 -59.65
CA ALA A 6 18.35 41.93 -58.32
C ALA A 6 17.96 40.45 -58.41
N PRO A 7 18.72 39.50 -57.81
CA PRO A 7 18.34 38.10 -57.78
C PRO A 7 17.27 37.87 -56.70
N LEU A 8 16.16 37.27 -57.11
CA LEU A 8 15.09 36.79 -56.23
C LEU A 8 15.64 35.58 -55.45
N VAL A 9 15.99 35.77 -54.18
CA VAL A 9 16.30 34.68 -53.25
C VAL A 9 14.97 34.06 -52.82
N ALA A 10 14.64 32.89 -53.38
CA ALA A 10 13.50 32.09 -52.96
C ALA A 10 13.78 31.51 -51.57
N LEU A 11 13.13 32.09 -50.56
CA LEU A 11 13.12 31.57 -49.19
C LEU A 11 12.26 30.30 -49.15
N CYS A 12 12.88 29.12 -49.31
CA CYS A 12 12.24 27.85 -48.99
C CYS A 12 12.23 27.67 -47.46
N LEU A 13 11.24 28.23 -46.78
CA LEU A 13 10.94 27.90 -45.39
C LEU A 13 10.29 26.51 -45.35
N PRO A 14 10.87 25.51 -44.66
CA PRO A 14 10.20 24.24 -44.42
C PRO A 14 9.06 24.48 -43.41
N TRP A 15 7.87 24.74 -43.91
CA TRP A 15 6.65 24.63 -43.11
C TRP A 15 6.40 23.14 -42.86
N GLU A 16 6.76 22.69 -41.66
CA GLU A 16 6.21 21.45 -41.13
C GLU A 16 4.71 21.66 -40.91
N ILE A 17 3.90 21.19 -41.87
CA ILE A 17 2.45 21.15 -41.73
C ILE A 17 2.13 19.95 -40.82
N TRP A 18 2.02 20.20 -39.53
CA TRP A 18 1.52 19.22 -38.58
C TRP A 18 0.02 19.04 -38.81
N ALA A 19 -0.37 18.03 -39.59
CA ALA A 19 -1.76 17.65 -39.76
C ALA A 19 -2.23 16.91 -38.50
N GLN A 20 -2.92 17.61 -37.60
CA GLN A 20 -3.60 16.98 -36.47
C GLN A 20 -5.02 16.58 -36.88
N VAL A 21 -5.36 15.29 -36.74
CA VAL A 21 -6.72 14.78 -36.96
C VAL A 21 -7.42 14.70 -35.60
N SER A 22 -8.48 15.48 -35.41
CA SER A 22 -9.36 15.36 -34.24
C SER A 22 -10.49 14.38 -34.55
N LEU A 23 -10.67 13.38 -33.69
CA LEU A 23 -11.74 12.39 -33.80
C LEU A 23 -12.73 12.62 -32.67
N GLY A 24 -14.02 12.74 -33.00
CA GLY A 24 -15.09 12.83 -32.00
C GLY A 24 -15.46 11.48 -31.37
N THR A 25 -14.85 10.39 -31.82
CA THR A 25 -15.13 9.02 -31.36
C THR A 25 -13.84 8.21 -31.27
N GLY A 26 -13.87 7.12 -30.48
CA GLY A 26 -12.73 6.21 -30.37
C GLY A 26 -12.41 5.50 -31.69
N ILE A 27 -11.12 5.27 -31.95
CA ILE A 27 -10.67 4.49 -33.11
C ILE A 27 -11.06 3.03 -32.90
N ARG A 28 -11.86 2.48 -33.82
CA ARG A 28 -12.22 1.06 -33.86
C ARG A 28 -11.57 0.40 -35.07
N PHE A 29 -10.71 -0.59 -34.84
CA PHE A 29 -10.20 -1.43 -35.91
C PHE A 29 -11.31 -2.36 -36.41
N THR A 30 -11.62 -2.30 -37.71
CA THR A 30 -12.69 -3.09 -38.35
C THR A 30 -12.16 -4.24 -39.23
N ALA A 31 -10.85 -4.28 -39.48
CA ALA A 31 -10.21 -5.34 -40.24
C ALA A 31 -9.93 -6.57 -39.36
N SER A 32 -9.90 -7.76 -39.97
CA SER A 32 -9.54 -9.03 -39.30
C SER A 32 -8.04 -9.23 -39.08
N ASP A 33 -7.22 -8.22 -39.41
CA ASP A 33 -5.77 -8.29 -39.23
C ASP A 33 -5.41 -8.16 -37.74
N PRO A 34 -4.85 -9.21 -37.11
CA PRO A 34 -4.49 -9.18 -35.70
C PRO A 34 -3.28 -8.26 -35.41
N THR A 35 -2.61 -7.75 -36.44
CA THR A 35 -1.41 -6.90 -36.30
C THR A 35 -1.71 -5.40 -36.36
N ALA A 36 -2.98 -5.03 -36.62
CA ALA A 36 -3.40 -3.64 -36.68
C ALA A 36 -3.13 -2.91 -35.36
N ARG A 37 -2.34 -1.84 -35.41
CA ARG A 37 -1.93 -1.05 -34.24
C ARG A 37 -1.73 0.41 -34.60
N LEU A 38 -1.94 1.28 -33.61
CA LEU A 38 -1.53 2.68 -33.69
C LEU A 38 -0.08 2.80 -33.23
N SER A 39 0.77 3.38 -34.07
CA SER A 39 2.19 3.62 -33.79
C SER A 39 2.52 5.10 -33.94
N GLY A 40 3.63 5.54 -33.35
CA GLY A 40 4.09 6.93 -33.45
C GLY A 40 3.29 7.94 -32.62
N LEU A 41 2.49 7.46 -31.66
CA LEU A 41 1.85 8.34 -30.68
C LEU A 41 2.92 9.00 -29.79
N ALA A 42 2.85 10.32 -29.68
CA ALA A 42 3.69 11.09 -28.77
C ALA A 42 3.31 10.85 -27.30
N ALA A 43 4.10 11.39 -26.37
CA ALA A 43 3.75 11.39 -24.96
C ALA A 43 2.41 12.12 -24.73
N PRO A 44 1.52 11.61 -23.85
CA PRO A 44 0.28 12.28 -23.49
C PRO A 44 0.51 13.71 -22.99
N VAL A 45 -0.22 14.68 -23.55
CA VAL A 45 -0.17 16.10 -23.12
C VAL A 45 -1.42 16.56 -22.37
N SER A 46 -2.45 15.72 -22.30
CA SER A 46 -3.69 15.95 -21.54
C SER A 46 -4.18 14.67 -20.89
N GLY A 47 -5.06 14.78 -19.87
CA GLY A 47 -5.64 13.63 -19.18
C GLY A 47 -6.55 12.73 -20.04
N THR A 48 -6.96 13.21 -21.22
CA THR A 48 -7.80 12.49 -22.19
C THR A 48 -7.02 11.88 -23.35
N ALA A 49 -5.69 12.08 -23.41
CA ALA A 49 -4.87 11.58 -24.50
C ALA A 49 -4.70 10.06 -24.45
N ALA A 50 -4.61 9.43 -25.62
CA ALA A 50 -4.29 8.01 -25.73
C ALA A 50 -2.88 7.73 -25.18
N ILE A 51 -2.75 6.66 -24.37
CA ILE A 51 -1.48 6.28 -23.76
C ILE A 51 -0.79 5.23 -24.65
N PRO A 52 0.43 5.48 -25.17
CA PRO A 52 1.17 4.46 -25.90
C PRO A 52 1.66 3.36 -24.94
N VAL A 53 1.78 2.13 -25.46
CA VAL A 53 2.20 0.95 -24.67
C VAL A 53 3.54 1.19 -23.96
N SER A 54 4.46 1.94 -24.54
CA SER A 54 5.74 2.30 -23.90
C SER A 54 5.58 3.15 -22.65
N VAL A 55 4.67 4.14 -22.66
CA VAL A 55 4.34 4.98 -21.51
C VAL A 55 3.62 4.17 -20.43
N TYR A 56 2.68 3.30 -20.84
CA TYR A 56 2.02 2.39 -19.92
C TYR A 56 3.00 1.42 -19.25
N ALA A 57 3.86 0.77 -20.03
CA ALA A 57 4.86 -0.17 -19.53
C ALA A 57 5.90 0.50 -18.62
N ALA A 58 6.28 1.75 -18.91
CA ALA A 58 7.15 2.53 -18.05
C ALA A 58 6.44 3.06 -16.78
N GLY A 59 5.11 3.00 -16.73
CA GLY A 59 4.30 3.47 -15.60
C GLY A 59 4.27 4.99 -15.42
N THR A 60 4.80 5.77 -16.38
CA THR A 60 4.98 7.22 -16.24
C THR A 60 3.66 7.97 -16.17
N ALA A 61 2.59 7.44 -16.76
CA ALA A 61 1.24 8.01 -16.66
C ALA A 61 0.65 7.99 -15.23
N HIS A 62 1.20 7.17 -14.34
CA HIS A 62 0.78 7.08 -12.94
C HIS A 62 1.81 7.70 -11.98
N TRP A 63 2.90 8.28 -12.50
CA TRP A 63 3.97 8.82 -11.67
C TRP A 63 3.76 10.30 -11.37
N ALA A 64 3.85 10.66 -10.09
CA ALA A 64 3.82 12.04 -9.62
C ALA A 64 5.14 12.41 -8.93
N THR A 65 5.60 13.63 -9.18
CA THR A 65 6.71 14.24 -8.44
C THR A 65 6.17 14.78 -7.13
N ALA A 66 6.67 14.24 -6.01
CA ALA A 66 6.21 14.62 -4.68
C ALA A 66 7.16 15.61 -4.00
N THR A 67 6.60 16.61 -3.32
CA THR A 67 7.31 17.49 -2.39
C THR A 67 6.55 17.54 -1.07
N ALA A 68 7.26 17.58 0.06
CA ALA A 68 6.64 17.66 1.39
C ALA A 68 6.90 19.01 2.03
N GLN A 69 5.85 19.59 2.63
CA GLN A 69 5.94 20.80 3.45
C GLN A 69 5.03 20.63 4.67
N GLY A 70 5.64 20.43 5.84
CA GLY A 70 4.90 20.04 7.05
C GLY A 70 4.14 18.73 6.82
N ASN A 71 2.85 18.73 7.14
CA ASN A 71 1.98 17.55 7.01
C ASN A 71 1.26 17.46 5.64
N ILE A 72 1.75 18.18 4.62
CA ILE A 72 1.17 18.19 3.27
C ILE A 72 2.19 17.62 2.29
N LEU A 73 1.77 16.60 1.54
CA LEU A 73 2.49 16.05 0.40
C LEU A 73 1.87 16.59 -0.89
N THR A 74 2.60 17.47 -1.59
CA THR A 74 2.17 18.00 -2.87
C THR A 74 2.59 17.07 -4.00
N LEU A 75 1.66 16.65 -4.84
CA LEU A 75 1.88 15.77 -5.98
C LEU A 75 1.71 16.54 -7.29
N ALA A 76 2.80 16.73 -8.02
CA ALA A 76 2.79 17.28 -9.37
C ALA A 76 2.83 16.15 -10.40
N ILE A 77 1.81 16.07 -11.25
CA ILE A 77 1.71 15.07 -12.32
C ILE A 77 1.71 15.77 -13.69
N ALA A 78 2.33 15.12 -14.67
CA ALA A 78 2.38 15.57 -16.05
C ALA A 78 1.86 14.44 -16.97
N PRO A 79 0.79 14.66 -17.75
CA PRO A 79 0.00 15.89 -17.83
C PRO A 79 -0.78 16.18 -16.53
N ALA A 80 -1.13 17.44 -16.30
CA ALA A 80 -1.90 17.83 -15.13
C ALA A 80 -3.29 17.17 -15.16
N LEU A 81 -3.82 16.85 -13.97
CA LEU A 81 -5.15 16.25 -13.83
C LEU A 81 -6.24 17.32 -13.94
N ASP A 82 -7.18 17.11 -14.86
CA ASP A 82 -8.35 17.99 -15.01
C ASP A 82 -9.36 17.77 -13.87
N THR A 83 -9.56 16.52 -13.46
CA THR A 83 -10.47 16.11 -12.39
C THR A 83 -9.87 14.99 -11.54
N LEU A 84 -10.21 14.96 -10.25
CA LEU A 84 -9.95 13.81 -9.39
C LEU A 84 -11.17 12.89 -9.42
N THR A 85 -10.97 11.66 -9.89
CA THR A 85 -12.01 10.63 -9.97
C THR A 85 -11.65 9.46 -9.06
N ASP A 86 -12.67 8.87 -8.43
CA ASP A 86 -12.48 7.66 -7.63
C ASP A 86 -11.90 6.55 -8.51
N GLY A 87 -10.89 5.86 -7.98
CA GLY A 87 -10.10 4.87 -8.72
C GLY A 87 -8.78 5.41 -9.31
N LEU A 88 -8.51 6.72 -9.21
CA LEU A 88 -7.23 7.30 -9.65
C LEU A 88 -6.09 6.75 -8.78
N LEU A 89 -5.17 6.03 -9.43
CA LEU A 89 -3.95 5.51 -8.81
C LEU A 89 -2.74 6.36 -9.21
N LEU A 90 -2.03 6.88 -8.21
CA LEU A 90 -0.77 7.59 -8.36
C LEU A 90 0.35 6.89 -7.60
N ARG A 91 1.58 7.05 -8.09
CA ARG A 91 2.81 6.60 -7.45
C ARG A 91 3.77 7.76 -7.32
N CYS A 92 4.47 7.84 -6.20
CA CYS A 92 5.51 8.85 -6.02
C CYS A 92 6.65 8.33 -5.15
N LEU A 93 7.84 8.92 -5.34
CA LEU A 93 8.94 8.77 -4.40
C LEU A 93 8.70 9.69 -3.20
N VAL A 94 8.64 9.13 -2.00
CA VAL A 94 8.35 9.86 -0.76
C VAL A 94 9.56 10.73 -0.39
N PRO A 95 9.41 12.07 -0.26
CA PRO A 95 10.53 12.96 0.01
C PRO A 95 10.94 13.00 1.49
N ALA A 96 10.01 12.72 2.41
CA ALA A 96 10.25 12.78 3.86
C ALA A 96 9.33 11.80 4.61
N GLU A 97 9.78 11.36 5.78
CA GLU A 97 8.99 10.51 6.67
C GLU A 97 7.86 11.30 7.34
N ASN A 98 6.65 10.73 7.42
CA ASN A 98 5.55 11.39 8.10
C ASN A 98 5.66 11.25 9.63
N GLN A 99 5.34 12.32 10.35
CA GLN A 99 5.36 12.34 11.83
C GLN A 99 3.96 12.16 12.45
N GLY A 100 2.93 11.99 11.61
CA GLY A 100 1.53 11.88 12.03
C GLY A 100 0.58 11.94 10.82
N PRO A 101 -0.68 12.39 11.02
CA PRO A 101 -1.65 12.56 9.94
C PRO A 101 -1.10 13.47 8.83
N MET A 102 -1.35 13.08 7.59
CA MET A 102 -0.88 13.77 6.39
C MET A 102 -2.05 14.13 5.49
N SER A 103 -1.86 15.09 4.59
CA SER A 103 -2.79 15.41 3.51
C SER A 103 -2.05 15.46 2.17
N ILE A 104 -2.77 15.19 1.09
CA ILE A 104 -2.29 15.33 -0.28
C ILE A 104 -2.83 16.61 -0.89
N ALA A 105 -1.95 17.38 -1.52
CA ALA A 105 -2.31 18.50 -2.39
C ALA A 105 -1.96 18.16 -3.85
N VAL A 106 -2.92 18.31 -4.76
CA VAL A 106 -2.69 18.22 -6.21
C VAL A 106 -2.97 19.60 -6.81
N PRO A 107 -2.06 20.20 -7.60
CA PRO A 107 -2.28 21.52 -8.19
C PRO A 107 -3.62 21.61 -8.91
N GLY A 108 -4.41 22.65 -8.62
CA GLY A 108 -5.74 22.86 -9.18
C GLY A 108 -6.89 22.15 -8.44
N HIS A 109 -6.60 21.35 -7.41
CA HIS A 109 -7.59 20.61 -6.63
C HIS A 109 -7.52 20.96 -5.14
N ALA A 110 -8.61 20.70 -4.41
CA ALA A 110 -8.63 20.86 -2.96
C ALA A 110 -7.72 19.84 -2.28
N THR A 111 -7.02 20.27 -1.22
CA THR A 111 -6.24 19.38 -0.34
C THR A 111 -7.15 18.37 0.34
N ARG A 112 -6.77 17.09 0.32
CA ARG A 112 -7.54 15.97 0.90
C ARG A 112 -6.69 15.15 1.86
N PRO A 113 -7.28 14.51 2.88
CA PRO A 113 -6.52 13.70 3.83
C PRO A 113 -5.87 12.49 3.13
N LEU A 114 -4.70 12.10 3.63
CA LEU A 114 -4.06 10.84 3.31
C LEU A 114 -4.30 9.85 4.45
N LEU A 115 -5.04 8.79 4.15
CA LEU A 115 -5.52 7.81 5.08
C LEU A 115 -4.93 6.43 4.77
N ARG A 116 -5.09 5.52 5.72
CA ARG A 116 -4.90 4.09 5.50
C ARG A 116 -6.09 3.49 4.76
N THR A 117 -5.95 2.25 4.29
CA THR A 117 -7.03 1.53 3.59
C THR A 117 -8.26 1.22 4.46
N ASP A 118 -8.14 1.28 5.79
CA ASP A 118 -9.24 1.15 6.75
C ASP A 118 -9.91 2.50 7.08
N GLY A 119 -9.46 3.61 6.48
CA GLY A 119 -10.05 4.94 6.65
C GLY A 119 -9.49 5.73 7.83
N GLU A 120 -8.59 5.14 8.62
CA GLU A 120 -7.92 5.80 9.74
C GLU A 120 -6.73 6.65 9.28
N ASP A 121 -6.32 7.59 10.12
CA ASP A 121 -5.14 8.42 9.87
C ASP A 121 -3.87 7.58 9.75
N LEU A 122 -2.90 8.09 8.98
CA LEU A 122 -1.57 7.48 8.91
C LEU A 122 -0.87 7.55 10.28
N PRO A 123 -0.37 6.42 10.82
CA PRO A 123 0.51 6.47 11.97
C PRO A 123 1.86 7.10 11.58
N PRO A 124 2.65 7.58 12.55
CA PRO A 124 4.01 8.02 12.30
C PRO A 124 4.82 6.93 11.57
N ALA A 125 5.70 7.35 10.66
CA ALA A 125 6.54 6.50 9.82
C ALA A 125 5.81 5.55 8.85
N ALA A 126 4.52 5.78 8.56
CA ALA A 126 3.81 5.07 7.50
C ALA A 126 4.31 5.40 6.09
N LEU A 127 4.83 6.60 5.88
CA LEU A 127 5.56 7.01 4.69
C LEU A 127 7.04 7.06 5.05
N ARG A 128 7.91 6.36 4.31
CA ARG A 128 9.35 6.37 4.54
C ARG A 128 10.05 7.16 3.44
N ALA A 129 10.94 8.08 3.82
CA ALA A 129 11.74 8.83 2.85
C ALA A 129 12.50 7.88 1.89
N GLY A 130 12.41 8.13 0.59
CA GLY A 130 13.01 7.30 -0.46
C GLY A 130 12.24 6.03 -0.82
N ALA A 131 11.13 5.72 -0.14
CA ALA A 131 10.24 4.64 -0.56
C ALA A 131 9.27 5.11 -1.65
N VAL A 132 8.76 4.18 -2.46
CA VAL A 132 7.65 4.45 -3.39
C VAL A 132 6.35 4.32 -2.61
N ALA A 133 5.52 5.36 -2.63
CA ALA A 133 4.16 5.30 -2.12
C ALA A 133 3.17 5.10 -3.27
N GLU A 134 2.22 4.18 -3.08
CA GLU A 134 1.07 3.95 -3.97
C GLU A 134 -0.18 4.56 -3.32
N LEU A 135 -0.80 5.49 -4.04
CA LEU A 135 -1.86 6.36 -3.55
C LEU A 135 -3.11 6.16 -4.41
N LEU A 136 -4.22 5.75 -3.80
CA LEU A 136 -5.50 5.60 -4.46
C LEU A 136 -6.46 6.71 -4.02
N PHE A 137 -7.03 7.46 -4.96
CA PHE A 137 -8.12 8.38 -4.65
C PHE A 137 -9.44 7.62 -4.61
N ALA A 138 -10.15 7.68 -3.48
CA ALA A 138 -11.45 7.05 -3.32
C ALA A 138 -12.26 7.78 -2.23
N ASN A 139 -13.58 7.93 -2.43
CA ASN A 139 -14.51 8.51 -1.46
C ASN A 139 -14.07 9.92 -0.97
N GLY A 140 -13.42 10.69 -1.84
CA GLY A 140 -12.96 12.05 -1.50
C GLY A 140 -11.70 12.13 -0.64
N ALA A 141 -10.99 11.02 -0.42
CA ALA A 141 -9.71 10.96 0.29
C ALA A 141 -8.65 10.20 -0.51
N TRP A 142 -7.38 10.34 -0.12
CA TRP A 142 -6.30 9.52 -0.63
C TRP A 142 -6.03 8.36 0.33
N LEU A 143 -5.86 7.15 -0.21
CA LEU A 143 -5.54 5.94 0.53
C LEU A 143 -4.12 5.50 0.20
N LEU A 144 -3.28 5.32 1.22
CA LEU A 144 -1.94 4.72 1.09
C LEU A 144 -2.07 3.20 1.03
N LEU A 145 -1.73 2.60 -0.11
CA LEU A 145 -1.89 1.15 -0.34
C LEU A 145 -0.73 0.32 0.22
N ASN A 146 0.44 0.93 0.37
CA ASN A 146 1.67 0.25 0.80
C ASN A 146 2.35 1.02 1.96
N PRO A 147 1.67 1.19 3.10
CA PRO A 147 2.28 1.83 4.26
C PRO A 147 3.57 1.11 4.64
N SER A 148 4.66 1.85 4.80
CA SER A 148 5.97 1.37 5.23
C SER A 148 6.03 1.10 6.74
N THR A 149 4.87 0.87 7.38
CA THR A 149 4.77 0.77 8.84
C THR A 149 5.50 -0.47 9.34
N SER A 150 6.74 -0.26 9.76
CA SER A 150 7.49 -1.14 10.65
C SER A 150 7.12 -0.94 12.13
N THR A 151 5.98 -0.30 12.40
CA THR A 151 5.47 -0.09 13.75
C THR A 151 4.44 -1.15 14.07
N CYS A 152 4.60 -1.77 15.23
CA CYS A 152 3.68 -2.78 15.70
C CYS A 152 2.31 -2.14 16.02
N PRO A 153 1.18 -2.82 15.75
CA PRO A 153 -0.14 -2.31 16.13
C PRO A 153 -0.19 -1.88 17.61
N PRO A 154 -1.01 -0.88 17.98
CA PRO A 154 -1.16 -0.49 19.38
C PRO A 154 -1.48 -1.68 20.28
N GLY A 155 -0.82 -1.75 21.45
CA GLY A 155 -0.95 -2.89 22.37
C GLY A 155 -0.10 -4.12 22.01
N THR A 156 0.81 -3.99 21.03
CA THR A 156 1.73 -5.06 20.63
C THR A 156 3.19 -4.59 20.68
N LEU A 157 4.12 -5.54 20.84
CA LEU A 157 5.56 -5.31 20.87
C LEU A 157 6.26 -6.07 19.74
N ARG A 158 7.37 -5.52 19.24
CA ARG A 158 8.18 -6.16 18.19
C ARG A 158 9.05 -7.25 18.79
N ILE A 159 8.88 -8.49 18.33
CA ILE A 159 9.67 -9.64 18.78
C ILE A 159 10.89 -9.86 17.88
N ALA A 160 10.66 -10.02 16.57
CA ALA A 160 11.72 -10.38 15.63
C ALA A 160 11.36 -9.92 14.21
N GLY A 161 12.24 -9.13 13.59
CA GLY A 161 11.99 -8.62 12.24
C GLY A 161 10.63 -7.91 12.16
N PRO A 162 9.73 -8.27 11.21
CA PRO A 162 8.39 -7.68 11.08
C PRO A 162 7.35 -8.17 12.10
N LEU A 163 7.70 -9.12 12.97
CA LEU A 163 6.74 -9.77 13.86
C LEU A 163 6.47 -8.94 15.11
N CYS A 164 5.18 -8.80 15.41
CA CYS A 164 4.68 -8.17 16.61
C CYS A 164 3.78 -9.14 17.38
N MET A 165 3.73 -9.03 18.70
CA MET A 165 2.87 -9.83 19.58
C MET A 165 2.21 -8.94 20.61
N GLU A 166 0.98 -9.28 20.97
CA GLU A 166 0.24 -8.58 22.02
C GLU A 166 0.95 -8.59 23.36
N VAL A 167 0.86 -7.45 24.05
CA VAL A 167 1.36 -7.32 25.41
C VAL A 167 0.50 -8.08 26.40
N ASN A 168 -0.82 -8.01 26.22
CA ASN A 168 -1.81 -8.57 27.14
C ASN A 168 -2.48 -9.80 26.52
N THR A 169 -2.72 -10.84 27.33
CA THR A 169 -3.57 -11.95 26.92
C THR A 169 -5.05 -11.55 26.96
N VAL A 170 -5.86 -12.22 26.14
CA VAL A 170 -7.33 -12.25 26.25
C VAL A 170 -7.72 -13.60 26.85
N PRO A 171 -8.27 -13.63 28.07
CA PRO A 171 -8.55 -14.88 28.76
C PRO A 171 -9.84 -15.54 28.30
N GLY A 172 -9.95 -16.85 28.55
CA GLY A 172 -11.24 -17.55 28.53
C GLY A 172 -11.82 -17.85 27.14
N LEU A 173 -11.00 -17.82 26.08
CA LEU A 173 -11.46 -18.14 24.72
C LEU A 173 -11.32 -19.62 24.41
N LYS A 174 -12.29 -20.18 23.68
CA LYS A 174 -12.12 -21.47 23.01
C LYS A 174 -11.22 -21.29 21.78
N PHE A 175 -10.60 -22.38 21.31
CA PHE A 175 -9.65 -22.31 20.20
C PHE A 175 -10.17 -21.55 18.96
N TYR A 176 -11.34 -21.91 18.43
CA TYR A 176 -11.88 -21.21 17.24
C TYR A 176 -12.27 -19.75 17.53
N GLN A 177 -12.72 -19.44 18.76
CA GLN A 177 -12.99 -18.06 19.16
C GLN A 177 -11.70 -17.24 19.26
N ALA A 178 -10.60 -17.86 19.68
CA ALA A 178 -9.27 -17.25 19.71
C ALA A 178 -8.74 -16.96 18.29
N VAL A 179 -8.93 -17.90 17.35
CA VAL A 179 -8.62 -17.69 15.93
C VAL A 179 -9.43 -16.52 15.37
N ASP A 180 -10.75 -16.53 15.55
CA ASP A 180 -11.65 -15.47 15.08
C ASP A 180 -11.29 -14.11 15.71
N HIS A 181 -10.96 -14.09 17.00
CA HIS A 181 -10.52 -12.90 17.71
C HIS A 181 -9.28 -12.27 17.06
N CYS A 182 -8.26 -13.08 16.75
CA CYS A 182 -7.05 -12.57 16.11
C CYS A 182 -7.26 -12.19 14.65
N ALA A 183 -8.03 -12.96 13.91
CA ALA A 183 -8.37 -12.66 12.51
C ALA A 183 -9.13 -11.33 12.37
N ALA A 184 -10.08 -11.06 13.26
CA ALA A 184 -10.86 -9.82 13.29
C ALA A 184 -9.99 -8.55 13.50
N ARG A 185 -8.77 -8.72 14.01
CA ARG A 185 -7.82 -7.64 14.28
C ARG A 185 -6.71 -7.55 13.22
N GLY A 186 -6.77 -8.37 12.17
CA GLY A 186 -5.76 -8.45 11.12
C GLY A 186 -4.50 -9.23 11.52
N GLY A 187 -4.59 -10.03 12.58
CA GLY A 187 -3.51 -10.90 13.06
C GLY A 187 -3.85 -12.38 12.91
N LYS A 188 -3.06 -13.21 13.58
CA LYS A 188 -3.28 -14.65 13.76
C LYS A 188 -2.90 -15.05 15.17
N LEU A 189 -3.23 -16.28 15.58
CA LEU A 189 -2.58 -16.85 16.76
C LEU A 189 -1.05 -16.88 16.54
N CYS A 190 -0.28 -16.67 17.59
CA CYS A 190 1.16 -16.86 17.52
C CYS A 190 1.47 -18.34 17.25
N SER A 191 2.36 -18.64 16.32
CA SER A 191 2.95 -19.98 16.18
C SER A 191 3.87 -20.27 17.37
N TRP A 192 4.33 -21.52 17.50
CA TRP A 192 5.26 -21.91 18.56
C TRP A 192 6.53 -21.04 18.56
N ASP A 193 7.17 -20.88 17.40
CA ASP A 193 8.42 -20.11 17.30
C ASP A 193 8.22 -18.63 17.61
N GLU A 194 7.10 -18.06 17.17
CA GLU A 194 6.71 -16.68 17.46
C GLU A 194 6.48 -16.49 18.98
N TYR A 195 5.75 -17.42 19.62
CA TYR A 195 5.50 -17.43 21.05
C TYR A 195 6.80 -17.58 21.85
N ALA A 196 7.59 -18.62 21.57
CA ALA A 196 8.80 -18.94 22.30
C ALA A 196 9.84 -17.82 22.21
N THR A 197 10.00 -17.21 21.02
CA THR A 197 10.90 -16.06 20.83
C THR A 197 10.40 -14.84 21.60
N GLY A 198 9.10 -14.52 21.50
CA GLY A 198 8.51 -13.40 22.22
C GLY A 198 8.61 -13.53 23.72
N CYS A 199 8.30 -14.72 24.24
CA CYS A 199 8.47 -15.04 25.65
C CYS A 199 9.92 -14.90 26.10
N ALA A 200 10.87 -15.49 25.39
CA ALA A 200 12.27 -15.49 25.80
C ALA A 200 12.90 -14.08 25.76
N MET A 201 12.53 -13.26 24.78
CA MET A 201 13.13 -11.93 24.58
C MET A 201 12.42 -10.83 25.37
N LEU A 202 11.10 -10.92 25.53
CA LEU A 202 10.27 -9.83 26.03
C LEU A 202 9.49 -10.21 27.31
N GLN A 203 9.87 -11.28 28.02
CA GLN A 203 9.15 -11.79 29.19
C GLN A 203 8.72 -10.70 30.18
N ALA A 204 9.62 -9.75 30.49
CA ALA A 204 9.36 -8.67 31.44
C ALA A 204 8.35 -7.62 30.96
N GLN A 205 8.02 -7.62 29.67
CA GLN A 205 7.11 -6.66 29.03
C GLN A 205 5.77 -7.29 28.65
N LEU A 206 5.62 -8.62 28.78
CA LEU A 206 4.40 -9.35 28.46
C LEU A 206 3.63 -9.66 29.75
N ASN A 207 2.33 -9.39 29.75
CA ASN A 207 1.46 -9.54 30.92
C ASN A 207 0.66 -10.85 30.84
N GLY A 208 0.59 -11.60 31.94
CA GLY A 208 -0.21 -12.83 32.06
C GLY A 208 0.42 -14.08 31.43
N LEU A 209 1.71 -14.04 31.08
CA LEU A 209 2.36 -15.06 30.27
C LEU A 209 2.41 -16.47 30.91
N PHE A 210 2.36 -16.54 32.24
CA PHE A 210 2.36 -17.80 32.99
C PHE A 210 1.12 -17.99 33.87
N ASP A 211 0.08 -17.17 33.66
CA ASP A 211 -1.14 -17.28 34.47
C ASP A 211 -1.98 -18.47 34.01
N GLU A 212 -2.08 -18.68 32.70
CA GLU A 212 -2.80 -19.79 32.09
C GLU A 212 -2.14 -20.30 30.80
N TRP A 213 -2.71 -21.35 30.22
CA TRP A 213 -2.32 -21.86 28.90
C TRP A 213 -2.85 -20.96 27.78
N GLU A 214 -1.97 -20.55 26.86
CA GLU A 214 -2.31 -19.72 25.71
C GLU A 214 -2.46 -20.56 24.43
N TRP A 215 -3.52 -20.34 23.64
CA TRP A 215 -3.68 -20.99 22.33
C TRP A 215 -2.64 -20.48 21.31
N ILE A 216 -2.06 -21.40 20.52
CA ILE A 216 -1.10 -21.09 19.45
C ILE A 216 -1.52 -21.69 18.11
N ASP A 217 -1.00 -21.13 17.01
CA ASP A 217 -1.32 -21.45 15.60
C ASP A 217 -0.56 -22.67 15.05
N ASP A 218 -0.22 -23.61 15.92
CA ASP A 218 0.52 -24.80 15.54
C ASP A 218 -0.42 -26.01 15.49
N ALA A 219 -0.31 -26.77 14.41
CA ALA A 219 -1.08 -28.00 14.24
C ALA A 219 -0.65 -29.04 15.28
N SER A 220 -1.64 -29.64 15.92
CA SER A 220 -1.42 -30.85 16.71
C SER A 220 -1.47 -32.08 15.79
N ASN A 221 -0.86 -33.19 16.19
CA ASN A 221 -0.81 -34.41 15.38
C ASN A 221 -2.12 -35.23 15.34
N HIS A 222 -3.24 -34.65 15.78
CA HIS A 222 -4.58 -35.24 15.74
C HIS A 222 -5.67 -34.24 15.31
N THR A 223 -6.69 -34.74 14.62
CA THR A 223 -7.73 -33.95 13.92
C THR A 223 -8.58 -33.03 14.80
N HIS A 224 -8.60 -33.23 16.11
CA HIS A 224 -9.42 -32.44 17.06
C HIS A 224 -8.60 -31.82 18.19
N SER A 225 -7.30 -31.65 18.00
CA SER A 225 -6.43 -31.03 18.99
C SER A 225 -5.75 -29.79 18.43
N ALA A 226 -5.60 -28.80 19.31
CA ALA A 226 -4.80 -27.62 19.09
C ALA A 226 -3.70 -27.57 20.16
N ASN A 227 -2.63 -26.83 19.87
CA ASN A 227 -1.54 -26.68 20.82
C ASN A 227 -1.76 -25.44 21.70
N GLN A 228 -1.29 -25.54 22.92
CA GLN A 228 -1.18 -24.43 23.85
C GLN A 228 0.25 -24.30 24.34
N ALA A 229 0.67 -23.08 24.63
CA ALA A 229 1.98 -22.76 25.18
C ALA A 229 1.87 -21.97 26.50
N GLY A 230 2.96 -21.91 27.26
CA GLY A 230 3.08 -21.09 28.46
C GLY A 230 2.73 -21.80 29.78
N ARG A 231 2.06 -21.08 30.69
CA ARG A 231 1.71 -21.49 32.07
C ARG A 231 2.85 -21.66 33.07
N TYR A 232 3.98 -22.25 32.70
CA TYR A 232 5.08 -22.46 33.67
C TYR A 232 6.40 -21.87 33.20
N THR A 233 6.71 -22.01 31.92
CA THR A 233 7.95 -21.52 31.31
C THR A 233 7.69 -21.17 29.86
N CYS A 234 8.60 -20.42 29.22
CA CYS A 234 8.54 -20.16 27.78
C CYS A 234 8.57 -21.43 26.92
N GLN A 235 9.02 -22.56 27.48
CA GLN A 235 9.16 -23.84 26.78
C GLN A 235 8.03 -24.83 27.12
N SER A 236 7.08 -24.41 27.94
CA SER A 236 5.95 -25.25 28.31
C SER A 236 4.95 -25.30 27.15
N GLN A 237 4.65 -26.51 26.69
CA GLN A 237 3.65 -26.76 25.65
C GLN A 237 2.79 -27.97 25.98
N ARG A 238 1.57 -28.00 25.45
CA ARG A 238 0.69 -29.18 25.48
C ARG A 238 -0.24 -29.19 24.28
N SER A 239 -0.77 -30.36 23.95
CA SER A 239 -1.95 -30.50 23.10
C SER A 239 -3.23 -30.51 23.95
N ALA A 240 -4.27 -29.83 23.51
CA ALA A 240 -5.60 -29.85 24.12
C ALA A 240 -6.69 -30.07 23.05
N ASN A 241 -7.82 -30.65 23.44
CA ASN A 241 -8.93 -30.90 22.52
C ASN A 241 -9.61 -29.58 22.12
N ALA A 242 -9.55 -29.22 20.84
CA ALA A 242 -10.07 -27.96 20.30
C ALA A 242 -11.61 -27.92 20.24
N LEU A 243 -12.28 -29.08 20.27
CA LEU A 243 -13.74 -29.21 20.28
C LEU A 243 -14.33 -29.24 21.70
N SER A 244 -13.48 -29.34 22.73
CA SER A 244 -13.93 -29.38 24.12
C SER A 244 -14.34 -28.00 24.64
N LEU A 245 -14.97 -27.96 25.83
CA LEU A 245 -15.25 -26.71 26.55
C LEU A 245 -14.01 -26.09 27.19
N ILE A 246 -12.80 -26.60 26.91
CA ILE A 246 -11.57 -26.03 27.43
C ILE A 246 -11.38 -24.63 26.86
N THR A 247 -11.17 -23.69 27.75
CA THR A 247 -10.76 -22.33 27.42
C THR A 247 -9.26 -22.18 27.66
N GLY A 248 -8.69 -21.19 27.00
CA GLY A 248 -7.31 -20.76 27.20
C GLY A 248 -7.22 -19.26 27.01
N ASP A 249 -6.07 -18.74 27.38
CA ASP A 249 -5.68 -17.38 27.08
C ASP A 249 -5.27 -17.28 25.60
N THR A 250 -5.18 -16.07 25.08
CA THR A 250 -4.83 -15.83 23.68
C THR A 250 -4.07 -14.54 23.53
N ARG A 251 -2.99 -14.58 22.75
CA ARG A 251 -2.34 -13.40 22.20
C ARG A 251 -2.27 -13.52 20.70
N CYS A 252 -2.52 -12.41 20.03
CA CYS A 252 -2.38 -12.32 18.59
C CYS A 252 -0.96 -11.90 18.20
N CYS A 253 -0.46 -12.53 17.15
CA CYS A 253 0.73 -12.15 16.44
C CYS A 253 0.38 -11.46 15.13
N PHE A 254 1.15 -10.43 14.78
CA PHE A 254 0.96 -9.60 13.61
C PHE A 254 2.26 -9.53 12.83
N LYS A 255 2.15 -9.57 11.50
CA LYS A 255 3.29 -9.32 10.62
C LYS A 255 3.15 -7.94 10.01
N THR A 256 4.01 -7.02 10.44
CA THR A 256 4.17 -5.72 9.77
C THR A 256 4.69 -5.93 8.35
N ARG A 257 4.15 -5.20 7.38
CA ARG A 257 4.53 -5.31 5.96
C ARG A 257 5.61 -4.30 5.60
#